data_AF-A0A962G583-F1
#
_entry.id   AF-A0A962G583-F1
#
_cell.length_a   1.000
_cell.length_b   1.000
_cell.length_c   1.000
_cell.angle_alpha   90.00
_cell.angle_beta   90.00
_cell.angle_gamma   90.00
#
_symmetry.space_group_name_H-M   'P 1'
#
loop_
_entity.id
_entity.type
_entity.pdbx_description
1 polymer ?
#
loop_
_entity_poly.entity_id
_entity_poly.type
_entity_poly.pdbx_seq_one_letter_code
_entity_poly.pdbx_strand_id
1 'polypeptide(L)'
;MKRLLKWLGCLLLVLLVLNVWMFWPVRLAVPALDASIDLPAASPPPGMAIYALPTGAMHSQAVFAYRGGTPGESRDFTMTAYLVRHPRGDLLIDSGFGSQVDAQFARLPMLMQVTSTYSKGTPAAEQL
;
A
#
# COMPACT_ATOMS: atom_id res chain seq x y z
N MET A 1 -43.12 -16.38 -8.34
CA MET A 1 -41.84 -16.99 -7.88
C MET A 1 -40.85 -17.25 -9.03
N LYS A 2 -41.16 -18.07 -10.05
CA LYS A 2 -40.21 -18.38 -11.15
C LYS A 2 -39.68 -17.15 -11.92
N ARG A 3 -40.52 -16.14 -12.18
CA ARG A 3 -40.09 -14.90 -12.84
C ARG A 3 -39.16 -14.06 -11.96
N LEU A 4 -39.49 -13.92 -10.67
CA LEU A 4 -38.65 -13.20 -9.69
C LEU A 4 -37.26 -13.85 -9.57
N LEU A 5 -37.20 -15.19 -9.51
CA LEU A 5 -35.94 -15.91 -9.43
C LEU A 5 -35.06 -15.71 -10.68
N LYS A 6 -35.69 -15.64 -11.88
CA LYS A 6 -34.98 -15.31 -13.13
C LYS A 6 -34.40 -13.89 -13.11
N TRP A 7 -35.17 -12.91 -12.64
CA TRP A 7 -34.69 -11.53 -12.52
C TRP A 7 -33.55 -11.40 -11.51
N LEU A 8 -33.68 -12.07 -10.36
CA LEU A 8 -32.61 -12.10 -9.35
C LEU A 8 -31.34 -12.74 -9.91
N GLY A 9 -31.45 -13.87 -10.60
CA GLY A 9 -30.32 -14.52 -11.25
C GLY A 9 -29.65 -13.65 -12.33
N CYS A 10 -30.45 -12.95 -13.13
CA CYS A 10 -29.95 -12.01 -14.13
C CYS A 10 -29.21 -10.83 -13.47
N LEU A 11 -29.77 -10.25 -12.41
CA LEU A 11 -29.13 -9.17 -11.66
C LEU A 11 -27.79 -9.63 -11.07
N LEU A 12 -27.75 -10.82 -10.45
CA LEU A 12 -26.51 -11.38 -9.90
C LEU A 12 -25.46 -11.62 -10.97
N LEU A 13 -25.85 -12.11 -12.16
CA LEU A 13 -24.94 -12.28 -13.28
C LEU A 13 -24.38 -10.94 -13.77
N VAL A 14 -25.23 -9.92 -13.91
CA VAL A 14 -24.80 -8.57 -14.29
C VAL A 14 -23.82 -8.00 -13.28
N LEU A 15 -24.12 -8.12 -11.98
CA LEU A 15 -23.23 -7.66 -10.91
C LEU A 15 -21.89 -8.41 -10.93
N LEU A 16 -21.88 -9.72 -11.19
CA LEU A 16 -20.66 -10.51 -11.33
C LEU A 16 -19.82 -10.03 -12.52
N VAL A 17 -20.45 -9.83 -13.69
CA VAL A 17 -19.76 -9.34 -14.89
C VAL A 17 -19.18 -7.95 -14.66
N LEU A 18 -19.94 -7.04 -14.05
CA LEU A 18 -19.47 -5.69 -13.71
C LEU A 18 -18.31 -5.74 -12.73
N ASN A 19 -18.35 -6.63 -11.73
CA ASN A 19 -17.27 -6.79 -10.77
C ASN A 19 -15.98 -7.30 -11.46
N VAL A 20 -16.08 -8.36 -12.27
CA VAL A 20 -14.93 -8.88 -13.03
C VAL A 20 -14.36 -7.82 -13.98
N TRP A 21 -15.22 -7.08 -14.68
CA TRP A 21 -14.79 -6.02 -15.59
C TRP A 21 -14.09 -4.86 -14.86
N MET A 22 -14.61 -4.45 -13.69
CA MET A 22 -14.04 -3.40 -12.86
C MET A 22 -12.62 -3.73 -12.40
N PHE A 23 -12.35 -4.99 -12.06
CA PHE A 23 -11.03 -5.45 -11.61
C PHE A 23 -10.17 -6.07 -12.72
N TRP A 24 -10.67 -6.11 -13.96
CA TRP A 24 -9.93 -6.67 -15.09
C TRP A 24 -8.60 -5.94 -15.29
N PRO A 25 -7.48 -6.65 -15.55
CA PRO A 25 -6.19 -6.02 -15.75
C PRO A 25 -6.22 -5.03 -16.92
N VAL A 26 -5.68 -3.83 -16.69
CA VAL A 26 -5.47 -2.83 -17.75
C VAL A 26 -3.98 -2.49 -17.76
N ARG A 27 -3.33 -2.74 -18.90
CA ARG A 27 -1.95 -2.30 -19.10
C ARG A 27 -1.97 -0.85 -19.56
N LEU A 28 -1.39 0.03 -18.76
CA LEU A 28 -1.14 1.42 -19.16
C LEU A 28 0.13 1.46 -19.99
N ALA A 29 0.13 2.26 -21.06
CA ALA A 29 1.36 2.59 -21.76
C ALA A 29 2.23 3.41 -20.79
N VAL A 30 3.39 2.86 -20.41
CA VAL A 30 4.40 3.60 -19.66
C VAL A 30 5.25 4.31 -20.71
N PRO A 31 5.18 5.65 -20.83
CA PRO A 31 6.07 6.35 -21.75
C PRO A 31 7.51 6.06 -21.33
N ALA A 32 8.42 5.99 -22.31
CA ALA A 32 9.84 5.99 -21.99
C ALA A 32 10.13 7.20 -21.12
N LEU A 33 10.90 6.99 -20.05
CA LEU A 33 11.33 8.10 -19.20
C LEU A 33 12.05 9.10 -20.12
N ASP A 34 11.54 10.33 -20.16
CA ASP A 34 12.15 11.37 -20.96
C ASP A 34 13.54 11.63 -20.38
N ALA A 35 14.58 11.27 -21.13
CA ALA A 35 15.96 11.51 -20.73
C ALA A 35 16.29 13.00 -20.60
N SER A 36 15.38 13.89 -21.03
CA SER A 36 15.46 15.34 -20.84
C SER A 36 14.81 15.86 -19.56
N ILE A 37 14.35 14.99 -18.65
CA ILE A 37 13.97 15.42 -17.30
C ILE A 37 15.23 15.93 -16.58
N ASP A 38 15.41 17.24 -16.64
CA ASP A 38 16.43 17.97 -15.90
C ASP A 38 15.90 18.25 -14.48
N LEU A 39 16.23 17.35 -13.54
CA LEU A 39 15.95 17.60 -12.13
C LEU A 39 16.96 18.62 -11.61
N PRO A 40 16.53 19.64 -10.83
CA PRO A 40 17.46 20.58 -10.24
C PRO A 40 18.48 19.83 -9.38
N ALA A 41 19.75 20.21 -9.50
CA ALA A 41 20.79 19.66 -8.64
C ALA A 41 20.42 19.91 -7.18
N ALA A 42 20.39 18.84 -6.38
CA ALA A 42 20.11 18.95 -4.95
C ALA A 42 21.22 19.77 -4.27
N SER A 43 20.84 20.83 -3.56
CA SER A 43 21.75 21.68 -2.79
C SER A 43 21.31 21.74 -1.31
N PRO A 44 21.41 20.62 -0.56
CA PRO A 44 21.02 20.60 0.84
C PRO A 44 21.95 21.49 1.69
N PRO A 45 21.45 22.14 2.75
CA PRO A 45 22.32 22.87 3.67
C PRO A 45 23.28 21.90 4.39
N PRO A 46 24.45 22.37 4.84
CA PRO A 46 25.40 21.55 5.58
C PRO A 46 24.74 20.88 6.79
N GLY A 47 24.99 19.57 6.94
CA GLY A 47 24.47 18.78 8.06
C GLY A 47 23.03 18.28 7.89
N MET A 48 22.34 18.60 6.78
CA MET A 48 21.06 17.95 6.46
C MET A 48 21.29 16.47 6.11
N ALA A 49 20.44 15.60 6.63
CA ALA A 49 20.49 14.16 6.36
C ALA A 49 19.08 13.56 6.33
N ILE A 50 18.91 12.47 5.60
CA ILE A 50 17.68 11.68 5.55
C ILE A 50 17.99 10.28 6.06
N TYR A 51 17.19 9.80 7.01
CA TYR A 51 17.29 8.47 7.59
C TYR A 51 16.00 7.71 7.33
N ALA A 52 16.12 6.48 6.84
CA ALA A 52 15.01 5.54 6.83
C ALA A 52 14.89 4.91 8.22
N LEU A 53 13.66 4.82 8.73
CA LEU A 53 13.30 4.20 10.00
C LEU A 53 12.34 3.04 9.71
N PRO A 54 12.84 1.84 9.35
CA PRO A 54 11.99 0.69 9.06
C PRO A 54 11.23 0.26 10.33
N THR A 55 9.91 0.18 10.24
CA THR A 55 9.02 -0.17 11.37
C THR A 55 8.33 -1.52 11.20
N GLY A 56 8.60 -2.21 10.09
CA GLY A 56 8.04 -3.51 9.76
C GLY A 56 7.56 -3.60 8.32
N ALA A 57 6.80 -4.63 8.00
CA ALA A 57 6.17 -4.80 6.69
C ALA A 57 4.82 -5.50 6.81
N MET A 58 3.90 -5.17 5.91
CA MET A 58 2.68 -5.95 5.69
C MET A 58 2.93 -6.90 4.50
N HIS A 59 2.64 -8.18 4.70
CA HIS A 59 2.70 -9.20 3.65
C HIS A 59 1.27 -9.44 3.17
N SER A 60 0.95 -8.98 1.97
CA SER A 60 -0.41 -9.07 1.42
C SER A 60 -0.36 -9.55 -0.04
N GLN A 61 -1.49 -9.51 -0.74
CA GLN A 61 -1.60 -10.04 -2.10
C GLN A 61 -1.57 -8.92 -3.15
N ALA A 62 -1.03 -9.23 -4.33
CA ALA A 62 -0.94 -8.31 -5.46
C ALA A 62 -2.31 -7.73 -5.87
N VAL A 63 -3.40 -8.48 -5.66
CA VAL A 63 -4.78 -8.01 -5.92
C VAL A 63 -5.15 -6.76 -5.11
N PHE A 64 -4.51 -6.53 -3.96
CA PHE A 64 -4.68 -5.34 -3.14
C PHE A 64 -3.64 -4.24 -3.44
N ALA A 65 -2.60 -4.56 -4.21
CA ALA A 65 -1.54 -3.63 -4.60
C ALA A 65 -1.91 -2.79 -5.83
N TYR A 66 -2.50 -3.43 -6.84
CA TYR A 66 -2.84 -2.79 -8.11
C TYR A 66 -3.97 -3.52 -8.84
N ARG A 67 -4.64 -2.83 -9.76
CA ARG A 67 -5.75 -3.38 -10.56
C ARG A 67 -5.27 -4.56 -11.42
N GLY A 68 -5.94 -5.69 -11.29
CA GLY A 68 -5.59 -6.91 -12.03
C GLY A 68 -4.39 -7.66 -11.46
N GLY A 69 -3.96 -7.36 -10.22
CA GLY A 69 -2.92 -8.12 -9.55
C GLY A 69 -3.31 -9.59 -9.37
N THR A 70 -2.32 -10.47 -9.52
CA THR A 70 -2.52 -11.92 -9.47
C THR A 70 -3.02 -12.35 -8.08
N PRO A 71 -4.17 -13.05 -7.98
CA PRO A 71 -4.61 -13.61 -6.71
C PRO A 71 -3.60 -14.63 -6.16
N GLY A 72 -3.32 -14.58 -4.86
CA GLY A 72 -2.35 -15.46 -4.20
C GLY A 72 -0.87 -15.09 -4.42
N GLU A 73 -0.55 -14.13 -5.28
CA GLU A 73 0.81 -13.61 -5.41
C GLU A 73 1.13 -12.67 -4.24
N SER A 74 2.07 -13.07 -3.38
CA SER A 74 2.49 -12.28 -2.22
C SER A 74 3.29 -11.05 -2.62
N ARG A 75 3.07 -9.95 -1.89
CA ARG A 75 3.79 -8.68 -1.99
C ARG A 75 4.08 -8.14 -0.60
N ASP A 76 5.27 -7.58 -0.45
CA ASP A 76 5.72 -6.92 0.77
C ASP A 76 5.50 -5.41 0.64
N PHE A 77 4.74 -4.86 1.58
CA PHE A 77 4.51 -3.43 1.73
C PHE A 77 5.31 -2.97 2.96
N THR A 78 6.47 -2.36 2.70
CA THR A 78 7.37 -1.88 3.76
C THR A 78 6.77 -0.68 4.47
N MET A 79 6.69 -0.75 5.79
CA MET A 79 6.25 0.35 6.63
C MET A 79 7.50 1.07 7.15
N THR A 80 7.81 2.23 6.58
CA THR A 80 9.04 2.97 6.87
C THR A 80 8.69 4.43 7.07
N ALA A 81 9.05 4.97 8.24
CA ALA A 81 9.08 6.41 8.44
C ALA A 81 10.42 6.96 7.92
N TYR A 82 10.46 8.23 7.56
CA TYR A 82 11.71 8.90 7.18
C TYR A 82 11.94 10.12 8.06
N LEU A 83 13.11 10.18 8.70
CA LEU A 83 13.55 11.35 9.44
C LEU A 83 14.42 12.22 8.55
N VAL A 84 13.97 13.43 8.28
CA VAL A 84 14.79 14.48 7.68
C VAL A 84 15.37 15.31 8.82
N ARG A 85 16.66 15.13 9.11
CA ARG A 85 17.39 16.05 9.99
C ARG A 85 17.75 17.28 9.19
N HIS A 86 17.30 18.43 9.65
CA HIS A 86 17.54 19.71 8.99
C HIS A 86 18.01 20.75 10.02
N PRO A 87 18.89 21.71 9.65
CA PRO A 87 19.41 22.70 10.60
C PRO A 87 18.34 23.56 11.31
N ARG A 88 17.12 23.61 10.78
CA ARG A 88 15.98 24.33 11.37
C ARG A 88 15.07 23.48 12.25
N GLY A 89 15.38 22.20 12.41
CA GLY A 89 14.57 21.22 13.12
C GLY A 89 14.33 19.97 12.29
N ASP A 90 13.95 18.91 12.99
CA ASP A 90 13.72 17.60 12.38
C ASP A 90 12.30 17.49 11.83
N LEU A 91 12.16 16.83 10.68
CA LEU A 91 10.88 16.51 10.05
C LEU A 91 10.74 15.00 9.92
N LEU A 92 9.70 14.45 10.54
CA LEU A 92 9.32 13.05 10.36
C LEU A 92 8.26 12.95 9.24
N ILE A 93 8.53 12.13 8.24
CA ILE A 93 7.61 11.80 7.15
C ILE A 93 7.04 10.41 7.43
N ASP A 94 5.72 10.35 7.59
CA ASP A 94 4.98 9.15 8.02
C ASP A 94 5.44 8.64 9.41
N SER A 95 4.80 7.61 9.95
CA SER A 95 5.18 6.97 11.22
C SER A 95 5.33 5.46 11.13
N GLY A 96 4.94 4.86 10.01
CA GLY A 96 4.93 3.40 9.87
C GLY A 96 4.07 2.72 10.93
N PHE A 97 4.47 1.51 11.36
CA PHE A 97 3.82 0.78 12.43
C PHE A 97 4.20 1.31 13.82
N GLY A 98 3.18 1.41 14.68
CA GLY A 98 3.33 1.73 16.09
C GLY A 98 3.46 0.50 16.99
N SER A 99 3.74 0.73 18.27
CA SER A 99 3.89 -0.33 19.29
C SER A 99 2.65 -1.20 19.49
N GLN A 100 1.48 -0.72 19.08
CA GLN A 100 0.19 -1.43 19.18
C GLN A 100 -0.28 -2.04 17.86
N VAL A 101 0.64 -2.31 16.91
CA VAL A 101 0.29 -2.86 15.60
C VAL A 101 -0.53 -4.17 15.69
N ASP A 102 -0.33 -4.99 16.71
CA ASP A 102 -1.17 -6.19 16.93
C ASP A 102 -2.63 -5.84 17.18
N ALA A 103 -2.87 -4.88 18.08
CA ALA A 103 -4.20 -4.44 18.43
C ALA A 103 -4.88 -3.79 17.21
N GLN A 104 -4.12 -3.06 16.40
CA GLN A 104 -4.62 -2.48 15.15
C GLN A 104 -4.96 -3.56 14.11
N PHE A 105 -4.07 -4.55 13.92
CA PHE A 105 -4.28 -5.63 12.96
C PHE A 105 -5.54 -6.44 13.30
N ALA A 106 -5.77 -6.73 14.57
CA ALA A 106 -6.97 -7.42 15.05
C ALA A 106 -8.28 -6.66 14.80
N ARG A 107 -8.21 -5.35 14.49
CA ARG A 107 -9.37 -4.50 14.14
C ARG A 107 -9.57 -4.32 12.64
N LEU A 108 -8.68 -4.86 11.80
CA LEU A 108 -8.87 -4.82 10.36
C LEU A 108 -10.12 -5.62 9.94
N PRO A 109 -10.73 -5.33 8.78
CA PRO A 109 -11.78 -6.18 8.22
C PRO A 109 -11.32 -7.64 8.12
N MET A 110 -12.22 -8.59 8.37
CA MET A 110 -11.89 -10.03 8.37
C MET A 110 -11.13 -10.44 7.10
N LEU A 111 -11.57 -9.96 5.93
CA LEU A 111 -10.90 -10.23 4.66
C LEU A 111 -9.42 -9.87 4.70
N MET A 112 -9.03 -8.73 5.27
CA MET A 112 -7.63 -8.32 5.37
C MET A 112 -6.87 -9.17 6.38
N GLN A 113 -7.50 -9.55 7.50
CA GLN A 113 -6.89 -10.43 8.49
C GLN A 113 -6.56 -11.82 7.93
N VAL A 114 -7.39 -12.36 7.02
CA VAL A 114 -7.17 -13.70 6.44
C VAL A 114 -6.32 -13.68 5.17
N THR A 115 -6.18 -12.54 4.50
CA THR A 115 -5.41 -12.42 3.26
C THR A 115 -4.06 -11.76 3.43
N SER A 116 -3.73 -11.33 4.65
CA SER A 116 -2.48 -10.63 4.95
C SER A 116 -1.87 -11.11 6.28
N THR A 117 -0.56 -10.94 6.41
CA THR A 117 0.17 -11.02 7.67
C THR A 117 1.07 -9.79 7.78
N TYR A 118 1.83 -9.66 8.87
CA TYR A 118 2.80 -8.57 9.03
C TYR A 118 3.99 -9.03 9.87
N SER A 119 5.12 -8.37 9.66
CA SER A 119 6.30 -8.45 10.50
C SER A 119 6.49 -7.12 11.22
N LYS A 120 6.87 -7.17 12.50
CA LYS A 120 7.13 -5.98 13.30
C LYS A 120 8.60 -5.58 13.19
N GLY A 121 8.83 -4.28 13.09
CA GLY A 121 10.11 -3.67 13.43
C GLY A 121 9.99 -2.83 14.69
N THR A 122 10.99 -2.01 14.94
CA THR A 122 10.98 -1.01 16.01
C THR A 122 10.08 0.16 15.58
N PRO A 123 9.11 0.61 16.39
CA PRO A 123 8.31 1.80 16.06
C PRO A 123 9.20 3.04 15.85
N ALA A 124 8.80 3.94 14.95
CA ALA A 124 9.61 5.14 14.67
C ALA A 124 9.91 5.96 15.94
N ALA A 125 8.95 6.09 16.85
CA ALA A 125 9.12 6.80 18.12
C ALA A 125 10.21 6.21 19.04
N GLU A 126 10.55 4.92 18.88
CA GLU A 126 11.60 4.25 19.65
C GLU A 126 12.97 4.26 18.94
N GLN A 127 13.03 4.72 17.68
CA GLN A 127 14.27 4.83 16.90
C GLN A 127 14.88 6.24 16.91
N LEU A 128 14.12 7.25 17.37
CA LEU A 128 14.53 8.65 17.44
C LEU A 128 15.31 8.95 18.73
#